data_AF-A0A3L7P6D7-F1
#
_entry.id   AF-A0A3L7P6D7-F1
#
_cell.length_a   1.000
_cell.length_b   1.000
_cell.length_c   1.000
_cell.angle_alpha   90.00
_cell.angle_beta   90.00
_cell.angle_gamma   90.00
#
_symmetry.space_group_name_H-M   'P 1'
#
loop_
_entity.id
_entity.type
_entity.pdbx_description
1 polymer ?
#
loop_
_entity_poly.entity_id
_entity_poly.type
_entity_poly.pdbx_seq_one_letter_code
_entity_poly.pdbx_strand_id
1 'polypeptide(L)'
;GETRYDLSGRINWVDNQIDMGTGTLRARVEVANDRRLLTPGMFVRMKVPLGPEQKALLIPEQALVADQGNRFVYVVTDTDEIEYRSIEVGWQEGEKRVITSGLSATDRVVLTGLQRIRAKSKVTAKPWTPPDTAAAGSSASTSTSKEAGPTATPTVITVPPPASQSANSPPVASPAAKP
;
A
#
# COMPACT_ATOMS: atom_id res chain seq x y z
N GLY A 1 -10.34 14.02 -6.70
CA GLY A 1 -10.31 14.07 -5.24
C GLY A 1 -11.04 12.87 -4.71
N GLU A 2 -10.40 12.05 -3.89
CA GLU A 2 -11.05 10.92 -3.23
C GLU A 2 -11.84 11.46 -2.03
N THR A 3 -13.18 11.43 -2.09
CA THR A 3 -14.01 11.85 -0.96
C THR A 3 -13.87 10.82 0.15
N ARG A 4 -13.22 11.21 1.25
CA ARG A 4 -13.02 10.34 2.41
C ARG A 4 -14.22 10.48 3.36
N TYR A 5 -14.87 9.36 3.65
CA TYR A 5 -15.95 9.31 4.63
C TYR A 5 -15.43 8.72 5.93
N ASP A 6 -15.64 9.41 7.05
CA ASP A 6 -15.34 8.90 8.39
C ASP A 6 -16.50 8.03 8.89
N LEU A 7 -16.71 6.90 8.19
CA LEU A 7 -17.74 5.92 8.53
C LEU A 7 -17.07 4.69 9.12
N SER A 8 -17.49 4.31 10.32
CA SER A 8 -17.08 3.08 10.95
C SER A 8 -18.08 1.96 10.66
N GLY A 9 -17.56 0.75 10.47
CA GLY A 9 -18.36 -0.43 10.20
C GLY A 9 -17.80 -1.66 10.89
N ARG A 10 -18.65 -2.67 11.06
CA ARG A 10 -18.27 -3.96 11.64
C ARG A 10 -18.41 -5.05 10.57
N ILE A 11 -17.38 -5.88 10.45
CA ILE A 11 -17.45 -7.07 9.60
C ILE A 11 -18.40 -8.04 10.27
N ASN A 12 -19.53 -8.33 9.63
CA ASN A 12 -20.53 -9.25 10.16
C ASN A 12 -20.35 -10.67 9.62
N TRP A 13 -19.71 -10.82 8.45
CA TRP A 13 -19.48 -12.12 7.84
C TRP A 13 -18.24 -12.11 6.96
N VAL A 14 -17.49 -13.21 7.00
CA VAL A 14 -16.35 -13.49 6.15
C VAL A 14 -16.56 -14.87 5.56
N ASP A 15 -16.43 -14.99 4.24
CA ASP A 15 -16.50 -16.27 3.56
C ASP A 15 -15.33 -17.17 4.00
N ASN A 16 -15.54 -18.47 4.06
CA ASN A 16 -14.48 -19.44 4.41
C ASN A 16 -13.78 -20.00 3.16
N GLN A 17 -14.24 -19.65 1.95
CA GLN A 17 -13.58 -20.02 0.72
C GLN A 17 -12.82 -18.83 0.13
N ILE A 18 -11.50 -19.02 -0.01
CA ILE A 18 -10.63 -18.11 -0.75
C ILE A 18 -10.68 -18.55 -2.21
N ASP A 19 -10.95 -17.61 -3.12
CA ASP A 19 -10.81 -17.87 -4.55
C ASP A 19 -9.31 -18.01 -4.87
N MET A 20 -8.85 -19.23 -5.13
CA MET A 20 -7.42 -19.51 -5.36
C MET A 20 -6.89 -18.94 -6.68
N GLY A 21 -7.76 -18.60 -7.64
CA GLY A 21 -7.35 -18.01 -8.92
C GLY A 21 -7.01 -16.52 -8.79
N THR A 22 -7.70 -15.82 -7.88
CA THR A 22 -7.55 -14.37 -7.67
C THR A 22 -6.99 -13.99 -6.30
N GLY A 23 -6.87 -14.94 -5.37
CA GLY A 23 -6.48 -14.69 -3.98
C GLY A 23 -7.48 -13.80 -3.23
N THR A 24 -8.73 -13.72 -3.68
CA THR A 24 -9.74 -12.81 -3.10
C THR A 24 -10.61 -13.53 -2.06
N LEU A 25 -10.89 -12.83 -0.96
CA LEU A 25 -11.82 -13.26 0.08
C LEU A 25 -13.03 -12.34 0.11
N ARG A 26 -14.23 -12.92 0.14
CA ARG A 26 -15.46 -12.14 0.23
C ARG A 26 -15.80 -11.90 1.70
N ALA A 27 -16.05 -10.65 2.04
CA ALA A 27 -16.55 -10.26 3.36
C ALA A 27 -17.77 -9.34 3.20
N ARG A 28 -18.64 -9.35 4.21
CA ARG A 28 -19.75 -8.40 4.35
C ARG A 28 -19.50 -7.54 5.58
N VAL A 29 -19.81 -6.27 5.43
CA VAL A 29 -19.58 -5.25 6.45
C VAL A 29 -20.87 -4.48 6.63
N GLU A 30 -21.27 -4.32 7.88
CA GLU A 30 -22.37 -3.47 8.28
C GLU A 30 -21.80 -2.10 8.67
N VAL A 31 -22.23 -1.05 7.96
CA VAL A 31 -21.76 0.32 8.17
C VAL A 31 -22.94 1.15 8.63
N ALA A 32 -22.78 1.87 9.75
CA ALA A 32 -23.79 2.80 10.22
C ALA A 32 -23.86 4.00 9.26
N ASN A 33 -25.00 4.20 8.60
CA ASN A 33 -25.19 5.23 7.59
C ASN A 33 -26.18 6.31 8.04
N ASP A 34 -25.97 6.88 9.23
CA ASP A 34 -26.90 7.83 9.86
C ASP A 34 -27.15 9.07 9.00
N ARG A 35 -26.13 9.50 8.26
CA ARG A 35 -26.17 10.68 7.38
C ARG A 35 -26.58 10.38 5.93
N ARG A 36 -26.96 9.13 5.62
CA ARG A 36 -27.34 8.67 4.26
C ARG A 36 -26.29 9.02 3.19
N LEU A 37 -25.02 8.91 3.54
CA LEU A 37 -23.89 9.20 2.66
C LEU A 37 -23.63 8.05 1.68
N LEU A 38 -23.99 6.83 2.06
CA LEU A 38 -23.87 5.66 1.20
C LEU A 38 -25.21 5.36 0.53
N THR A 39 -25.19 5.24 -0.80
CA THR A 39 -26.35 4.86 -1.63
C THR A 39 -26.18 3.42 -2.12
N PRO A 40 -27.26 2.61 -2.20
CA PRO A 40 -27.19 1.28 -2.79
C PRO A 40 -26.64 1.33 -4.22
N GLY A 41 -25.74 0.39 -4.56
CA GLY A 41 -25.07 0.34 -5.85
C GLY A 41 -23.75 1.12 -5.93
N MET A 42 -23.36 1.84 -4.87
CA MET A 42 -22.04 2.49 -4.80
C MET A 42 -20.92 1.49 -4.52
N PHE A 43 -19.78 1.72 -5.16
CA PHE A 43 -18.52 1.08 -4.79
C PHE A 43 -17.76 1.97 -3.81
N VAL A 44 -17.26 1.38 -2.74
CA VAL A 44 -16.46 2.07 -1.73
C VAL A 44 -15.13 1.37 -1.55
N ARG A 45 -14.08 2.15 -1.27
CA ARG A 45 -12.81 1.63 -0.78
C ARG A 45 -12.77 1.83 0.72
N MET A 46 -12.58 0.75 1.45
CA MET A 46 -12.53 0.76 2.89
C MET A 46 -11.16 0.29 3.38
N LYS A 47 -10.66 0.94 4.42
CA LYS A 47 -9.43 0.54 5.09
C LYS A 47 -9.81 -0.35 6.26
N VAL A 48 -9.39 -1.61 6.21
CA VAL A 48 -9.63 -2.58 7.27
C VAL A 48 -8.28 -2.82 7.96
N PRO A 49 -8.11 -2.43 9.24
CA PRO A 49 -6.93 -2.82 9.99
C PRO A 49 -6.98 -4.33 10.23
N LEU A 50 -5.97 -5.06 9.75
CA LEU A 50 -5.82 -6.49 9.97
C LEU A 50 -4.74 -6.73 11.03
N GLY A 51 -5.10 -7.43 12.10
CA GLY A 51 -4.16 -7.81 13.16
C GLY A 51 -4.08 -6.82 14.32
N PRO A 52 -3.32 -7.16 15.37
CA PRO A 52 -3.12 -6.29 16.53
C PRO A 52 -2.32 -5.05 16.17
N GLU A 53 -2.52 -3.97 16.92
CA GLU A 53 -1.69 -2.77 16.84
C GLU A 53 -0.24 -3.13 17.20
N GLN A 54 0.60 -3.21 16.18
CA GLN A 54 2.03 -3.43 16.37
C GLN A 54 2.71 -2.07 16.42
N LYS A 55 3.34 -1.75 17.56
CA LYS A 55 4.24 -0.60 17.66
C LYS A 55 5.42 -0.87 16.74
N ALA A 56 5.49 -0.14 15.64
CA ALA A 56 6.55 -0.28 14.66
C ALA A 56 7.32 1.03 14.50
N LEU A 57 8.61 0.91 14.22
CA LEU A 57 9.48 2.06 14.00
C LEU A 57 9.36 2.50 12.54
N LEU A 58 9.03 3.77 12.33
CA LEU A 58 8.91 4.36 11.00
C LEU A 58 10.12 5.25 10.74
N ILE A 59 10.89 4.92 9.71
CA ILE A 59 11.99 5.77 9.24
C ILE A 59 11.67 6.34 7.85
N PRO A 60 12.10 7.57 7.54
CA PRO A 60 12.05 8.07 6.17
C PRO A 60 12.83 7.16 5.21
N GLU A 61 12.29 6.90 4.02
CA GLU A 61 12.94 5.99 3.05
C GLU A 61 14.33 6.47 2.63
N GLN A 62 14.57 7.80 2.64
CA GLN A 62 15.87 8.41 2.34
C GLN A 62 17.02 8.01 3.28
N ALA A 63 16.72 7.55 4.50
CA ALA A 63 17.73 7.10 5.45
C ALA A 63 18.18 5.65 5.22
N LEU A 64 17.44 4.91 4.37
CA LEU A 64 17.68 3.50 4.10
C LEU A 64 18.76 3.35 3.03
N VAL A 65 19.79 2.57 3.33
CA VAL A 65 20.81 2.19 2.36
C VAL A 65 20.69 0.71 2.05
N ALA A 66 20.93 0.36 0.80
CA ALA A 66 20.93 -1.01 0.34
C ALA A 66 22.32 -1.37 -0.20
N ASP A 67 22.90 -2.48 0.27
CA ASP A 67 24.14 -3.04 -0.25
C ASP A 67 23.98 -4.54 -0.47
N GLN A 68 24.24 -4.99 -1.70
CA GLN A 68 24.20 -6.40 -2.12
C GLN A 68 22.95 -7.19 -1.65
N GLY A 69 21.80 -6.52 -1.53
CA GLY A 69 20.53 -7.11 -1.08
C GLY A 69 20.23 -6.96 0.41
N ASN A 70 21.22 -6.56 1.22
CA ASN A 70 21.03 -6.22 2.62
C ASN A 70 20.60 -4.76 2.77
N ARG A 71 19.72 -4.51 3.73
CA ARG A 71 19.22 -3.19 4.08
C ARG A 71 19.86 -2.75 5.40
N PHE A 72 20.38 -1.54 5.45
CA PHE A 72 21.03 -1.03 6.64
C PHE A 72 20.82 0.48 6.79
N VAL A 73 21.08 0.95 8.00
CA VAL A 73 21.03 2.37 8.37
C VAL A 73 22.29 2.74 9.13
N TYR A 74 22.62 4.03 9.09
CA TYR A 74 23.66 4.60 9.93
C TYR A 74 23.03 5.24 11.15
N VAL A 75 23.46 4.80 12.33
CA VAL A 75 23.00 5.32 13.62
C VAL A 75 24.13 6.14 14.24
N VAL A 76 23.78 7.27 14.85
CA VAL A 76 24.69 8.10 15.64
C VAL A 76 24.58 7.68 17.09
N THR A 77 25.69 7.23 17.68
CA THR A 77 25.78 6.86 19.10
C THR A 77 25.85 8.11 19.98
N ASP A 78 25.74 7.94 21.30
CA ASP A 78 25.89 9.04 22.27
C ASP A 78 27.28 9.71 22.23
N THR A 79 28.27 9.06 21.61
CA THR A 79 29.64 9.58 21.42
C THR A 79 29.79 10.36 20.10
N ASP A 80 28.68 10.67 19.41
CA ASP A 80 28.65 11.27 18.06
C ASP A 80 29.41 10.45 17.00
N GLU A 81 29.56 9.14 17.23
CA GLU A 81 30.15 8.20 16.29
C GLU A 81 29.09 7.49 15.45
N ILE A 82 29.45 7.11 14.23
CA ILE A 82 28.54 6.48 13.28
C ILE A 82 28.75 4.98 13.28
N GLU A 83 27.69 4.26 13.61
CA GLU A 83 27.63 2.81 13.60
C GLU A 83 26.81 2.33 12.39
N TYR A 84 27.31 1.26 11.75
CA TYR A 84 26.57 0.54 10.72
C TYR A 84 25.65 -0.47 11.40
N ARG A 85 24.34 -0.39 11.13
CA ARG A 85 23.37 -1.35 11.66
C ARG A 85 22.54 -1.95 10.54
N SER A 86 22.65 -3.27 10.39
CA SER A 86 21.77 -4.04 9.51
C SER A 86 20.36 -4.05 10.09
N ILE A 87 19.35 -3.83 9.26
CA ILE A 87 17.95 -3.78 9.70
C ILE A 87 17.05 -4.64 8.81
N GLU A 88 15.99 -5.13 9.41
CA GLU A 88 14.91 -5.80 8.69
C GLU A 88 13.78 -4.80 8.43
N VAL A 89 13.47 -4.60 7.16
CA VAL A 89 12.43 -3.67 6.71
C VAL A 89 11.16 -4.39 6.33
N GLY A 90 10.03 -3.79 6.68
CA GLY A 90 8.70 -4.22 6.31
C GLY A 90 8.09 -3.39 5.17
N TRP A 91 6.77 -3.29 5.21
CA TRP A 91 5.96 -2.58 4.23
C TRP A 91 6.21 -1.06 4.25
N GLN A 92 5.88 -0.40 3.14
CA GLN A 92 5.98 1.06 3.02
C GLN A 92 4.68 1.72 3.44
N GLU A 93 4.79 2.78 4.23
CA GLU A 93 3.67 3.64 4.59
C GLU A 93 3.95 5.07 4.13
N GLY A 94 3.50 5.39 2.91
CA GLY A 94 3.77 6.69 2.28
C GLY A 94 5.26 6.89 1.97
N GLU A 95 5.86 7.95 2.52
CA GLU A 95 7.30 8.26 2.40
C GLU A 95 8.14 7.67 3.54
N LYS A 96 7.52 6.85 4.40
CA LYS A 96 8.16 6.19 5.53
C LYS A 96 8.14 4.68 5.33
N ARG A 97 9.15 4.01 5.87
CA ARG A 97 9.29 2.57 5.85
C ARG A 97 9.23 2.03 7.27
N VAL A 98 8.44 0.97 7.44
CA VAL A 98 8.34 0.23 8.69
C VAL A 98 9.61 -0.61 8.88
N ILE A 99 10.21 -0.53 10.07
CA ILE A 99 11.30 -1.42 10.51
C ILE A 99 10.71 -2.48 11.42
N THR A 100 10.97 -3.74 11.07
CA THR A 100 10.56 -4.91 11.85
C THR A 100 11.57 -5.22 12.96
N SER A 101 12.87 -5.09 12.66
CA SER A 101 13.94 -5.41 13.61
C SER A 101 15.23 -4.64 13.33
N GLY A 102 16.07 -4.52 14.36
CA GLY A 102 17.41 -3.94 14.26
C GLY A 102 17.51 -2.45 14.59
N LEU A 103 16.44 -1.80 15.06
CA LEU A 103 16.50 -0.41 15.51
C LEU A 103 15.67 -0.22 16.79
N SER A 104 16.10 0.69 17.66
CA SER A 104 15.38 1.09 18.87
C SER A 104 14.80 2.50 18.72
N ALA A 105 13.73 2.81 19.47
CA ALA A 105 13.07 4.12 19.42
C ALA A 105 13.95 5.30 19.89
N THR A 106 15.02 5.00 20.61
CA THR A 106 15.97 6.01 21.13
C THR A 106 17.12 6.29 20.14
N ASP A 107 17.25 5.50 19.07
CA ASP A 107 18.36 5.61 18.13
C ASP A 107 18.23 6.84 17.23
N ARG A 108 19.35 7.53 17.01
CA ARG A 108 19.43 8.68 16.09
C ARG A 108 19.90 8.21 14.72
N VAL A 109 18.99 8.20 13.74
CA VAL A 109 19.31 7.78 12.37
C VAL A 109 19.80 8.96 11.52
N VAL A 110 20.80 8.71 10.67
CA VAL A 110 21.31 9.69 9.71
C VAL A 110 20.43 9.71 8.45
N LEU A 111 19.83 10.87 8.12
CA LEU A 111 19.00 11.03 6.91
C LEU A 111 19.78 11.57 5.70
N THR A 112 20.68 12.53 5.94
CA THR A 112 21.37 13.26 4.86
C THR A 112 22.86 13.28 5.11
N GLY A 113 23.65 13.31 4.04
CA GLY A 113 25.12 13.37 4.13
C GLY A 113 25.80 12.00 4.06
N LEU A 114 25.07 10.93 3.75
CA LEU A 114 25.58 9.57 3.57
C LEU A 114 26.83 9.49 2.67
N GLN A 115 26.87 10.30 1.60
CA GLN A 115 28.03 10.36 0.68
C GLN A 115 29.27 11.05 1.28
N ARG A 116 29.09 11.91 2.28
CA ARG A 116 30.17 12.66 2.96
C ARG A 116 30.67 11.94 4.22
N ILE A 117 29.98 10.89 4.63
CA ILE A 117 30.27 10.16 5.85
C ILE A 117 31.21 9.00 5.53
N ARG A 118 32.32 8.93 6.27
CA ARG A 118 33.18 7.74 6.35
C ARG A 118 32.91 7.05 7.68
N ALA A 119 32.87 5.71 7.72
CA ALA A 119 32.75 4.96 8.96
C ALA A 119 33.79 5.45 10.00
N LYS A 120 33.40 5.60 11.27
CA LYS A 120 34.18 6.20 12.38
C LYS A 120 34.45 7.71 12.32
N SER A 121 33.71 8.49 11.53
CA SER A 121 33.81 9.96 11.54
C SER A 121 32.86 10.58 12.56
N LYS A 122 33.33 11.57 13.31
CA LYS A 122 32.47 12.39 14.19
C LYS A 122 31.53 13.25 13.36
N VAL A 123 30.24 13.23 13.68
CA VAL A 123 29.22 14.05 13.00
C VAL A 123 28.51 14.96 13.98
N THR A 124 28.25 16.20 13.55
CA THR A 124 27.34 17.08 14.28
C THR A 124 25.92 16.79 13.82
N ALA A 125 25.16 16.07 14.63
CA ALA A 125 23.75 15.82 14.36
C ALA A 125 22.96 17.13 14.39
N LYS A 126 22.22 17.44 13.32
CA LYS A 126 21.20 18.50 13.31
C LYS A 126 19.83 17.85 13.34
N PRO A 127 18.89 18.36 14.15
CA PRO A 127 17.52 17.86 14.15
C PRO A 127 16.92 18.07 12.75
N TRP A 128 16.45 16.98 12.15
CA TRP A 128 15.76 17.04 10.87
C TRP A 128 14.32 17.49 11.09
N THR A 129 13.98 18.64 10.53
CA THR A 129 12.59 19.09 10.43
C THR A 129 12.02 18.52 9.13
N PRO A 130 10.97 17.68 9.17
CA PRO A 130 10.30 17.25 7.94
C PRO A 130 9.80 18.48 7.19
N PRO A 131 9.97 18.56 5.86
CA PRO A 131 9.27 19.56 5.08
C PRO A 131 7.77 19.34 5.29
N ASP A 132 7.10 20.39 5.75
CA ASP A 132 5.67 20.38 6.03
C ASP A 132 4.87 20.25 4.73
N THR A 133 4.59 19.01 4.31
CA THR A 133 3.63 18.72 3.24
C THR A 133 2.19 18.77 3.78
N ALA A 134 1.85 19.81 4.57
CA ALA A 134 0.47 20.16 4.93
C ALA A 134 0.03 21.54 4.39
N ALA A 135 0.90 22.29 3.71
CA ALA A 135 0.62 23.67 3.27
C ALA A 135 0.66 23.92 1.74
N ALA A 136 0.61 22.88 0.90
CA ALA A 136 0.53 23.02 -0.57
C ALA A 136 -0.89 22.74 -1.09
N GLY A 137 -1.86 23.56 -0.68
CA GLY A 137 -3.26 23.39 -1.08
C GLY A 137 -4.11 24.65 -1.00
N SER A 138 -3.52 25.85 -1.00
CA SER A 138 -4.29 27.10 -1.13
C SER A 138 -3.43 28.25 -1.62
N SER A 139 -3.34 28.41 -2.95
CA SER A 139 -3.35 29.71 -3.65
C SER A 139 -3.03 29.51 -5.14
N ALA A 140 -4.04 29.76 -5.99
CA ALA A 140 -3.97 30.55 -7.23
C ALA A 140 -4.96 30.05 -8.29
N SER A 141 -6.22 30.51 -8.19
CA SER A 141 -6.98 31.00 -9.35
C SER A 141 -6.22 32.24 -9.87
N THR A 142 -5.97 32.53 -11.16
CA THR A 142 -6.84 32.88 -12.30
C THR A 142 -5.82 33.33 -13.38
N SER A 143 -5.82 33.02 -14.68
CA SER A 143 -6.84 33.29 -15.69
C SER A 143 -6.27 32.98 -17.12
N THR A 144 -7.19 32.63 -18.03
CA THR A 144 -7.17 32.88 -19.50
C THR A 144 -6.21 32.11 -20.40
N SER A 145 -6.75 31.12 -21.13
CA SER A 145 -6.74 30.99 -22.62
C SER A 145 -7.27 29.59 -22.99
N LYS A 146 -8.49 29.48 -23.54
CA LYS A 146 -8.84 29.57 -24.97
C LYS A 146 -9.10 28.16 -25.55
N GLU A 147 -10.40 27.86 -25.64
CA GLU A 147 -11.05 27.30 -26.85
C GLU A 147 -10.90 25.81 -27.20
N ALA A 148 -12.09 25.22 -27.38
CA ALA A 148 -12.47 24.12 -28.26
C ALA A 148 -12.07 22.67 -27.93
N GLY A 149 -13.08 21.92 -27.46
CA GLY A 149 -13.19 20.50 -27.72
C GLY A 149 -14.53 19.93 -27.26
N PRO A 150 -15.44 19.53 -28.16
CA PRO A 150 -16.44 18.53 -27.86
C PRO A 150 -15.92 17.14 -28.28
N THR A 151 -16.30 16.15 -27.47
CA THR A 151 -16.34 14.72 -27.82
C THR A 151 -15.08 13.91 -27.55
N ALA A 152 -15.02 13.29 -26.36
CA ALA A 152 -14.46 11.95 -26.20
C ALA A 152 -15.22 11.23 -25.08
N THR A 153 -16.19 10.43 -25.51
CA THR A 153 -16.98 9.47 -24.75
C THR A 153 -16.09 8.52 -23.94
N PRO A 154 -16.36 8.21 -22.65
CA PRO A 154 -15.61 7.18 -21.95
C PRO A 154 -15.99 5.78 -22.46
N THR A 155 -15.00 5.05 -22.97
CA THR A 155 -15.09 3.63 -23.35
C THR A 155 -15.35 2.76 -22.13
N VAL A 156 -16.47 2.03 -22.16
CA VAL A 156 -16.81 0.93 -21.25
C VAL A 156 -16.06 -0.33 -21.69
N ILE A 157 -15.35 -0.99 -20.77
CA ILE A 157 -14.77 -2.31 -21.00
C ILE A 157 -15.88 -3.34 -20.72
N THR A 158 -16.46 -3.87 -21.80
CA THR A 158 -17.45 -4.95 -21.77
C THR A 158 -16.76 -6.29 -21.57
N VAL A 159 -17.15 -7.02 -20.51
CA VAL A 159 -16.81 -8.43 -20.29
C VAL A 159 -17.71 -9.28 -21.20
N PRO A 160 -17.20 -10.15 -22.08
CA PRO A 160 -18.05 -11.02 -22.90
C PRO A 160 -18.67 -12.16 -22.08
N PRO A 161 -19.94 -12.53 -22.32
CA PRO A 161 -20.59 -13.66 -21.67
C PRO A 161 -20.13 -15.01 -22.26
N PRO A 162 -20.19 -16.12 -21.49
CA PRO A 162 -19.84 -17.45 -21.97
C PRO A 162 -20.89 -18.00 -22.94
N ALA A 163 -20.44 -18.54 -24.07
CA ALA A 163 -21.29 -19.25 -25.01
C ALA A 163 -21.78 -20.59 -24.42
N SER A 164 -23.09 -20.79 -24.45
CA SER A 164 -23.77 -22.08 -24.28
C SER A 164 -24.24 -22.59 -25.64
N GLN A 165 -24.38 -23.93 -25.72
CA GLN A 165 -25.02 -24.78 -26.76
C GLN A 165 -24.03 -25.45 -27.75
N SER A 166 -24.22 -26.70 -28.21
CA SER A 166 -25.11 -27.82 -27.88
C SER A 166 -24.65 -29.05 -28.70
N ALA A 167 -24.89 -30.25 -28.17
CA ALA A 167 -25.14 -31.53 -28.86
C ALA A 167 -24.15 -32.10 -29.91
N ASN A 168 -23.52 -33.23 -29.57
CA ASN A 168 -23.73 -34.45 -30.36
C ASN A 168 -23.42 -35.73 -29.54
N SER A 169 -24.38 -36.65 -29.48
CA SER A 169 -24.28 -38.04 -29.00
C SER A 169 -24.82 -38.95 -30.12
N PRO A 170 -24.68 -40.29 -30.03
CA PRO A 170 -23.50 -41.18 -29.98
C PRO A 170 -23.42 -42.01 -31.30
N PRO A 171 -22.62 -43.10 -31.45
CA PRO A 171 -23.05 -44.42 -30.93
C PRO A 171 -21.95 -45.40 -30.46
N VAL A 172 -22.38 -46.27 -29.53
CA VAL A 172 -22.03 -47.67 -29.21
C VAL A 172 -20.87 -48.38 -29.97
N ALA A 173 -19.93 -48.96 -29.22
CA ALA A 173 -19.35 -50.31 -29.48
C ALA A 173 -18.46 -50.81 -28.31
N SER A 174 -18.90 -51.86 -27.60
CA SER A 174 -18.06 -52.88 -26.93
C SER A 174 -17.43 -53.83 -27.98
N PRO A 175 -16.63 -54.89 -27.67
CA PRO A 175 -15.98 -55.39 -26.43
C PRO A 175 -14.48 -55.84 -26.58
N ALA A 176 -13.91 -56.41 -25.50
CA ALA A 176 -12.79 -57.40 -25.44
C ALA A 176 -11.34 -56.88 -25.63
N ALA A 177 -10.24 -57.42 -25.09
CA ALA A 177 -9.94 -58.66 -24.37
C ALA A 177 -8.64 -58.50 -23.52
N LYS A 178 -8.42 -59.51 -22.67
CA LYS A 178 -7.24 -59.88 -21.86
C LYS A 178 -5.91 -59.95 -22.67
N PRO A 179 -4.71 -60.12 -22.06
CA PRO A 179 -4.33 -61.25 -21.18
C PRO A 179 -3.91 -60.91 -19.75
#